data_AF-A0A9W7GMQ8-F1
#
_entry.id   AF-A0A9W7GMQ8-F1
#
_cell.length_a   1.000
_cell.length_b   1.000
_cell.length_c   1.000
_cell.angle_alpha   90.00
_cell.angle_beta   90.00
_cell.angle_gamma   90.00
#
_symmetry.space_group_name_H-M   'P 1'
#
loop_
_entity.id
_entity.type
_entity.pdbx_description
1 polymer ?
#
loop_
_entity_poly.entity_id
_entity_poly.type
_entity_poly.pdbx_seq_one_letter_code
_entity_poly.pdbx_strand_id
1 'polypeptide(L)'
;MRHFFENSVVQSHLYRSGQIDKAGRVIDLDKNKSKLHIIEKEFQSAERAEEMRQREEEEMRRRVQLKRHQALDKARKEEKLIRIKEDRKIRQEIVLATREAQGLTSLPSPGKKKTTKKKRAT
;
A
#
# COMPACT_ATOMS: atom_id res chain seq x y z
N MET A 1 50.63 45.18 2.43
CA MET A 1 49.64 44.14 2.05
C MET A 1 49.32 43.14 3.17
N ARG A 2 50.27 42.68 4.00
CA ARG A 2 49.97 41.70 5.08
C ARG A 2 48.98 42.22 6.14
N HIS A 3 49.10 43.48 6.55
CA HIS A 3 48.24 44.09 7.56
C HIS A 3 46.75 44.17 7.20
N PHE A 4 46.41 44.15 5.90
CA PHE A 4 45.01 44.15 5.47
C PHE A 4 44.31 42.83 5.84
N PHE A 5 45.02 41.71 5.72
CA PHE A 5 44.52 40.37 6.01
C PHE A 5 44.61 40.00 7.49
N GLU A 6 45.36 40.75 8.29
CA GLU A 6 45.44 40.58 9.76
C GLU A 6 44.26 41.23 10.49
N ASN A 7 43.46 42.06 9.81
CA ASN A 7 42.29 42.70 10.37
C ASN A 7 41.24 41.65 10.82
N SER A 8 40.76 41.75 12.06
CA SER A 8 39.80 40.79 12.62
C SER A 8 38.47 40.74 11.85
N VAL A 9 38.06 41.85 11.24
CA VAL A 9 36.85 41.93 10.41
C VAL A 9 37.03 41.10 9.15
N VAL A 10 38.20 41.23 8.50
CA VAL A 10 38.55 40.48 7.29
C VAL A 10 38.74 39.00 7.62
N GLN A 11 39.45 38.68 8.71
CA GLN A 11 39.61 37.31 9.21
C GLN A 11 38.26 36.66 9.54
N SER A 12 37.35 37.37 10.21
CA SER A 12 36.02 36.87 10.51
C SER A 12 35.22 36.59 9.25
N HIS A 13 35.32 37.47 8.24
CA HIS A 13 34.67 37.25 6.94
C HIS A 13 35.25 36.03 6.21
N LEU A 14 36.58 35.90 6.17
CA LEU A 14 37.28 34.77 5.53
C LEU A 14 37.03 33.43 6.23
N TYR A 15 36.92 33.45 7.57
CA TYR A 15 36.57 32.27 8.35
C TYR A 15 35.12 31.85 8.09
N ARG A 16 34.19 32.81 8.06
CA ARG A 16 32.77 32.55 7.79
C ARG A 16 32.52 32.07 6.37
N SER A 17 33.33 32.53 5.41
CA SER A 17 33.29 32.05 4.03
C SER A 17 34.06 30.73 3.82
N GLY A 18 34.71 30.20 4.85
CA GLY A 18 35.42 28.91 4.80
C GLY A 18 36.72 28.94 4.01
N GLN A 19 37.29 30.13 3.77
CA GLN A 19 38.59 30.27 3.08
C GLN A 19 39.76 30.08 4.04
N ILE A 20 39.54 30.28 5.35
CA ILE A 20 40.55 30.08 6.39
C ILE A 20 39.98 29.29 7.59
N ASP A 21 40.86 28.60 8.30
CA ASP A 21 40.57 27.90 9.56
C ASP A 21 40.55 28.85 10.77
N LYS A 22 40.11 28.39 11.95
CA LYS A 22 40.13 29.16 13.22
C LYS A 22 41.52 29.69 13.58
N ALA A 23 42.58 29.03 13.09
CA ALA A 23 43.96 29.44 13.28
C ALA A 23 44.46 30.44 12.21
N GLY A 24 43.61 30.92 11.29
CA GLY A 24 43.97 31.88 10.24
C GLY A 24 44.68 31.27 9.02
N ARG A 25 44.77 29.94 8.94
CA ARG A 25 45.44 29.22 7.83
C ARG A 25 44.48 29.06 6.66
N VAL A 26 44.97 29.23 5.43
CA VAL A 26 44.19 29.03 4.21
C VAL A 26 43.77 27.57 4.08
N ILE A 27 42.48 27.35 3.83
CA ILE A 27 41.91 26.02 3.60
C ILE A 27 42.12 25.63 2.13
N ASP A 28 42.82 24.51 1.93
CA ASP A 28 43.01 23.93 0.60
C ASP A 28 41.78 23.09 0.23
N LEU A 29 40.94 23.65 -0.64
CA LEU A 29 39.69 23.01 -1.06
C LEU A 29 39.94 21.74 -1.86
N ASP A 30 41.02 21.67 -2.64
CA ASP A 30 41.31 20.51 -3.48
C ASP A 30 41.66 19.27 -2.65
N LYS A 31 42.34 19.46 -1.52
CA LYS A 31 42.61 18.39 -0.56
C LYS A 31 41.36 17.89 0.17
N ASN A 32 40.33 18.73 0.27
CA ASN A 32 39.08 18.40 0.94
C ASN A 32 37.99 17.85 0.00
N LYS A 33 38.17 17.93 -1.33
CA LYS A 33 37.23 17.41 -2.33
C LYS A 33 36.89 15.93 -2.13
N SER A 34 37.88 15.11 -1.77
CA SER A 34 37.65 13.67 -1.52
C SER A 34 36.70 13.42 -0.33
N LYS A 35 36.84 14.19 0.74
CA LYS A 35 35.97 14.10 1.93
C LYS A 35 34.55 14.55 1.61
N LEU A 36 34.41 15.67 0.89
CA LEU A 36 33.11 16.16 0.44
C LEU A 36 32.41 15.15 -0.48
N HIS A 37 33.16 14.50 -1.38
CA HIS A 37 32.64 13.46 -2.27
C HIS A 37 32.16 12.22 -1.52
N ILE A 38 32.85 11.82 -0.46
CA ILE A 38 32.40 10.70 0.41
C ILE A 38 31.09 11.06 1.09
N ILE A 39 31.02 12.25 1.69
CA ILE A 39 29.81 12.75 2.37
C ILE A 39 28.64 12.81 1.39
N GLU A 40 28.84 13.31 0.18
CA GLU A 40 27.80 13.40 -0.85
C GLU A 40 27.29 12.01 -1.27
N LYS A 41 28.20 11.05 -1.45
CA LYS A 41 27.81 9.65 -1.74
C LYS A 41 27.04 9.00 -0.60
N GLU A 42 27.47 9.21 0.64
CA GLU A 42 26.78 8.71 1.83
C GLU A 42 25.38 9.32 1.93
N PHE A 43 25.25 10.62 1.67
CA PHE A 43 23.97 11.31 1.68
C PHE A 43 23.02 10.75 0.62
N GLN A 44 23.49 10.58 -0.62
CA GLN A 44 22.69 9.96 -1.69
C GLN A 44 22.29 8.51 -1.35
N SER A 45 23.17 7.75 -0.70
CA SER A 45 22.85 6.39 -0.28
C SER A 45 21.78 6.38 0.81
N ALA A 46 21.87 7.29 1.78
CA ALA A 46 20.88 7.43 2.85
C ALA A 46 19.52 7.88 2.30
N GLU A 47 19.50 8.84 1.37
CA GLU A 47 18.28 9.32 0.73
C GLU A 47 17.56 8.22 -0.03
N ARG A 48 18.28 7.43 -0.84
CA ARG A 48 17.71 6.27 -1.54
C ARG A 48 17.19 5.19 -0.58
N ALA A 49 17.87 4.97 0.54
CA ALA A 49 17.43 3.99 1.53
C ALA A 49 16.12 4.42 2.22
N GLU A 50 16.00 5.70 2.56
CA GLU A 50 14.77 6.30 3.09
C GLU A 50 13.63 6.22 2.06
N GLU A 51 13.88 6.58 0.81
CA GLU A 51 12.88 6.51 -0.26
C GLU A 51 12.34 5.08 -0.44
N MET A 52 13.23 4.09 -0.46
CA MET A 52 12.84 2.68 -0.55
C MET A 52 12.01 2.24 0.66
N ARG A 53 12.39 2.66 1.86
CA ARG A 53 11.65 2.35 3.09
C ARG A 53 10.24 2.93 3.07
N GLN A 54 10.10 4.18 2.66
CA GLN A 54 8.79 4.85 2.53
C GLN A 54 7.91 4.14 1.51
N ARG A 55 8.49 3.76 0.36
CA ARG A 55 7.78 3.01 -0.68
C ARG A 55 7.30 1.64 -0.19
N GLU A 56 8.16 0.89 0.50
CA GLU A 56 7.79 -0.40 1.09
C GLU A 56 6.68 -0.27 2.14
N GLU A 57 6.73 0.77 2.97
CA GLU A 57 5.68 1.05 3.95
C GLU A 57 4.35 1.39 3.29
N GLU A 58 4.36 2.22 2.25
CA GLU A 58 3.17 2.54 1.45
C GLU A 58 2.57 1.31 0.77
N GLU A 59 3.40 0.47 0.16
CA GLU A 59 2.95 -0.79 -0.46
C GLU A 59 2.36 -1.74 0.58
N MET A 60 2.96 -1.84 1.77
CA MET A 60 2.43 -2.63 2.87
C MET A 60 1.06 -2.11 3.32
N ARG A 61 0.93 -0.79 3.52
CA ARG A 61 -0.36 -0.14 3.87
C ARG A 61 -1.43 -0.44 2.83
N ARG A 62 -1.11 -0.29 1.54
CA ARG A 62 -2.04 -0.62 0.43
C ARG A 62 -2.46 -2.08 0.46
N ARG A 63 -1.51 -3.01 0.65
CA ARG A 63 -1.79 -4.45 0.71
C ARG A 63 -2.70 -4.80 1.88
N VAL A 64 -2.47 -4.23 3.06
CA VAL A 64 -3.31 -4.45 4.25
C VAL A 64 -4.72 -3.92 4.02
N GLN A 65 -4.86 -2.70 3.50
CA GLN A 65 -6.16 -2.12 3.18
C GLN A 65 -6.94 -2.97 2.16
N LEU A 66 -6.26 -3.42 1.10
CA LEU A 66 -6.88 -4.28 0.09
C LEU A 66 -7.34 -5.61 0.68
N LYS A 67 -6.51 -6.27 1.50
CA LYS A 67 -6.89 -7.51 2.20
C LYS A 67 -8.09 -7.29 3.11
N ARG A 68 -8.13 -6.18 3.85
CA ARG A 68 -9.27 -5.81 4.71
C ARG A 68 -10.54 -5.63 3.89
N HIS A 69 -10.46 -4.92 2.76
CA HIS A 69 -11.62 -4.71 1.88
C HIS A 69 -12.13 -6.03 1.30
N GLN A 70 -11.23 -6.89 0.82
CA GLN A 70 -11.58 -8.21 0.30
C GLN A 70 -12.25 -9.09 1.36
N ALA A 71 -11.77 -9.07 2.61
CA ALA A 71 -12.39 -9.80 3.71
C ALA A 71 -13.81 -9.30 4.01
N LEU A 72 -14.01 -7.98 4.05
CA LEU A 72 -15.33 -7.37 4.25
C LEU A 72 -16.30 -7.70 3.11
N ASP A 73 -15.85 -7.64 1.86
CA ASP A 73 -16.68 -7.99 0.71
C ASP A 73 -17.08 -9.46 0.70
N LYS A 74 -16.15 -10.34 1.09
CA LYS A 74 -16.42 -11.78 1.21
C LYS A 74 -17.48 -12.02 2.29
N ALA A 75 -17.32 -11.42 3.47
CA ALA A 75 -18.29 -11.53 4.56
C ALA A 75 -19.69 -11.04 4.13
N ARG A 76 -19.78 -9.89 3.47
CA ARG A 76 -21.05 -9.36 2.93
C ARG A 76 -21.70 -10.29 1.91
N LYS A 77 -20.91 -10.95 1.05
CA LYS A 77 -21.42 -11.92 0.07
C LYS A 77 -21.96 -13.17 0.76
N GLU A 78 -21.25 -13.66 1.78
CA GLU A 78 -21.66 -14.82 2.58
C GLU A 78 -22.95 -14.53 3.34
N GLU A 79 -23.05 -13.36 3.98
CA GLU A 79 -24.26 -12.91 4.69
C GLU A 79 -25.48 -12.86 3.74
N LYS A 80 -25.32 -12.26 2.56
CA LYS A 80 -26.37 -12.23 1.53
C LYS A 80 -26.79 -13.64 1.09
N LEU A 81 -25.84 -14.55 0.92
CA LEU A 81 -26.13 -15.93 0.54
C LEU A 81 -26.88 -16.69 1.62
N ILE A 82 -26.52 -16.50 2.90
CA ILE A 82 -27.21 -17.11 4.04
C ILE A 82 -28.66 -16.60 4.07
N ARG A 83 -28.85 -15.29 3.99
CA ARG A 83 -30.19 -14.66 3.95
C ARG A 83 -31.05 -15.19 2.81
N ILE A 84 -30.50 -15.33 1.60
CA ILE A 84 -31.23 -15.91 0.45
C ILE A 84 -31.62 -17.38 0.72
N LYS A 85 -30.74 -18.17 1.34
CA LYS A 85 -31.04 -19.57 1.68
C LYS A 85 -32.13 -19.67 2.74
N GLU A 86 -32.09 -18.83 3.75
CA GLU A 86 -33.11 -18.74 4.80
C GLU A 86 -34.46 -18.32 4.23
N ASP A 87 -34.50 -17.25 3.43
CA ASP A 87 -35.71 -16.82 2.72
C ASP A 87 -36.29 -17.96 1.87
N ARG A 88 -35.43 -18.74 1.20
CA ARG A 88 -35.86 -19.87 0.39
C ARG A 88 -36.46 -21.00 1.24
N LYS A 89 -35.87 -21.30 2.39
CA LYS A 89 -36.39 -22.30 3.34
C LYS A 89 -37.74 -21.85 3.89
N ILE A 90 -37.83 -20.62 4.37
CA ILE A 90 -39.08 -20.03 4.88
C ILE A 90 -40.17 -20.07 3.81
N ARG A 91 -39.87 -19.70 2.56
CA ARG A 91 -40.84 -19.81 1.46
C ARG A 91 -41.29 -21.25 1.20
N GLN A 92 -40.39 -22.22 1.27
CA GLN A 92 -40.75 -23.63 1.12
C GLN A 92 -41.66 -24.09 2.26
N GLU A 93 -41.33 -23.73 3.50
CA GLU A 93 -42.14 -24.04 4.68
C GLU A 93 -43.52 -23.38 4.61
N ILE A 94 -43.61 -22.11 4.21
CA ILE A 94 -44.89 -21.42 3.99
C ILE A 94 -45.73 -22.16 2.93
N VAL A 95 -45.13 -22.54 1.80
CA VAL A 95 -45.84 -23.25 0.73
C VAL A 95 -46.34 -24.61 1.22
N LEU A 96 -45.52 -25.35 1.96
CA LEU A 96 -45.91 -26.64 2.55
C LEU A 96 -47.04 -26.48 3.57
N ALA A 97 -46.89 -25.59 4.55
CA ALA A 97 -47.91 -25.34 5.57
C ALA A 97 -49.24 -24.84 4.98
N THR A 98 -49.18 -23.93 3.99
CA THR A 98 -50.39 -23.45 3.30
C THR A 98 -51.08 -24.57 2.54
N ARG A 99 -50.29 -25.46 1.92
CA ARG A 99 -50.80 -26.60 1.16
C ARG A 99 -51.41 -27.68 2.06
N GLU A 100 -50.79 -27.93 3.21
CA GLU A 100 -51.32 -28.80 4.27
C GLU A 100 -52.63 -28.25 4.82
N ALA A 101 -52.70 -26.94 5.09
CA ALA A 101 -53.93 -26.27 5.52
C ALA A 101 -55.05 -26.33 4.48
N GLN A 102 -54.71 -26.37 3.18
CA GLN A 102 -55.66 -26.53 2.07
C GLN A 102 -56.00 -28.01 1.77
N GLY A 103 -55.41 -28.98 2.49
CA GLY A 103 -55.74 -30.41 2.34
C GLY A 103 -55.21 -31.09 1.07
N LEU A 104 -54.26 -30.48 0.33
CA LEU A 104 -53.69 -31.06 -0.90
C LEU A 104 -52.43 -31.90 -0.61
N THR A 105 -52.57 -33.23 -0.52
CA THR A 105 -51.51 -34.15 -0.04
C THR A 105 -50.54 -34.72 -1.11
N SER A 106 -50.62 -34.34 -2.40
CA SER A 106 -49.83 -35.00 -3.47
C SER A 106 -48.63 -34.20 -3.99
N LEU A 107 -47.40 -34.65 -3.78
CA LEU A 107 -46.18 -33.99 -4.31
C LEU A 107 -46.19 -33.92 -5.87
N PRO A 108 -46.01 -32.74 -6.51
CA PRO A 108 -45.67 -32.70 -7.92
C PRO A 108 -44.22 -33.16 -8.10
N SER A 109 -44.02 -34.29 -8.78
CA SER A 109 -42.71 -34.80 -9.16
C SER A 109 -41.96 -33.74 -9.98
N PRO A 110 -40.69 -33.40 -9.66
CA PRO A 110 -39.92 -32.45 -10.47
C PRO A 110 -39.72 -33.05 -11.86
N GLY A 111 -40.33 -32.42 -12.87
CA GLY A 111 -40.20 -32.81 -14.28
C GLY A 111 -38.72 -32.88 -14.67
N LYS A 112 -38.29 -34.06 -15.15
CA LYS A 112 -36.93 -34.30 -15.65
C LYS A 112 -36.57 -33.25 -16.71
N LYS A 113 -35.65 -32.33 -16.40
CA LYS A 113 -35.06 -31.42 -17.39
C LYS A 113 -34.23 -32.24 -18.38
N LYS A 114 -34.70 -32.39 -19.62
CA LYS A 114 -33.95 -32.99 -20.72
C LYS A 114 -32.68 -32.18 -20.96
N THR A 115 -31.52 -32.77 -20.70
CA THR A 115 -30.20 -32.21 -21.02
C THR A 115 -29.93 -32.37 -22.51
N THR A 116 -30.17 -31.34 -23.30
CA THR A 116 -29.72 -31.29 -24.70
C THR A 116 -28.21 -31.03 -24.75
N LYS A 117 -27.41 -32.09 -24.85
CA LYS A 117 -25.98 -32.01 -25.19
C LYS A 117 -25.84 -31.45 -26.61
N LYS A 118 -25.50 -30.17 -26.74
CA LYS A 118 -25.05 -29.56 -28.01
C LYS A 118 -23.64 -30.07 -28.30
N LYS A 119 -23.49 -31.00 -29.25
CA LYS A 119 -22.20 -31.44 -29.80
C LYS A 119 -21.52 -30.21 -30.44
N ARG A 120 -20.31 -29.86 -29.99
CA ARG A 120 -19.41 -28.96 -30.73
C ARG A 120 -18.74 -29.80 -31.82
N ALA A 121 -18.96 -29.43 -33.07
CA ALA A 121 -18.21 -29.95 -34.20
C ALA A 121 -16.79 -29.37 -34.17
N THR A 122 -15.84 -30.25 -34.50
CA THR A 122 -14.43 -30.01 -34.79
C THR A 122 -14.22 -29.02 -35.92
#